data_AF-A0A0G1IWW1-F1
#
_entry.id   AF-A0A0G1IWW1-F1
#
_cell.length_a   1.000
_cell.length_b   1.000
_cell.length_c   1.000
_cell.angle_alpha   90.00
_cell.angle_beta   90.00
_cell.angle_gamma   90.00
#
_symmetry.space_group_name_H-M   'P 1'
#
loop_
_entity.id
_entity.type
_entity.pdbx_description
1 polymer ?
#
loop_
_entity_poly.entity_id
_entity_poly.type
_entity_poly.pdbx_seq_one_letter_code
_entity_poly.pdbx_strand_id
1 'polypeptide(L)'
;MPKIKEVNIYATSRKFPDGSIAEMVYMPSKDETSFLHYTKGKYKLEPNYLLGEETNAKGEVKIIMLKPLPPFSDMIKTGFLKLPSGITEYKTESELFKQIKKYIDTYVVLPDDFSTIAAVYVMMSWIHDHCLRIQNNRSSQRNFRFG
;
A
#
# COMPACT_ATOMS: atom_id res chain seq x y z
N MET A 1 -21.32 32.85 1.79
CA MET A 1 -20.16 31.96 1.55
C MET A 1 -20.66 30.52 1.68
N PRO A 2 -20.35 29.62 0.73
CA PRO A 2 -20.72 28.21 0.86
C PRO A 2 -20.03 27.60 2.08
N LYS A 3 -20.74 26.75 2.82
CA LYS A 3 -20.21 26.09 4.03
C LYS A 3 -19.42 24.86 3.60
N ILE A 4 -18.13 24.83 3.92
CA ILE A 4 -17.24 23.71 3.60
C ILE A 4 -17.14 22.78 4.81
N LYS A 5 -17.32 21.47 4.60
CA LYS A 5 -17.17 20.43 5.60
C LYS A 5 -16.15 19.38 5.13
N GLU A 6 -15.08 19.21 5.89
CA GLU A 6 -14.11 18.14 5.63
C GLU A 6 -14.53 16.84 6.34
N VAL A 7 -14.44 15.73 5.63
CA VAL A 7 -14.64 14.37 6.16
C VAL A 7 -13.36 13.58 5.94
N ASN A 8 -12.76 13.11 7.02
CA ASN A 8 -11.52 12.36 6.99
C ASN A 8 -11.80 10.85 7.05
N ILE A 9 -11.28 10.12 6.07
CA ILE A 9 -11.22 8.67 6.05
C ILE A 9 -9.78 8.27 6.38
N TYR A 10 -9.61 7.45 7.41
CA TYR A 10 -8.32 6.93 7.82
C TYR A 10 -8.12 5.53 7.23
N ALA A 11 -6.98 5.29 6.59
CA ALA A 11 -6.60 3.96 6.14
C ALA A 11 -5.07 3.79 6.14
N THR A 12 -4.63 2.54 6.24
CA THR A 12 -3.22 2.15 6.17
C THR A 12 -2.76 1.82 4.75
N SER A 13 -3.69 1.51 3.84
CA SER A 13 -3.42 1.23 2.43
C SER A 13 -4.61 1.64 1.57
N ARG A 14 -4.34 2.04 0.32
CA ARG A 14 -5.37 2.21 -0.71
C ARG A 14 -4.81 1.95 -2.09
N LYS A 15 -5.55 1.15 -2.88
CA LYS A 15 -5.37 1.06 -4.34
C LYS A 15 -6.30 2.04 -5.04
N PHE A 16 -5.78 2.81 -5.99
CA PHE A 16 -6.54 3.76 -6.81
C PHE A 16 -6.99 3.13 -8.14
N PRO A 17 -8.00 3.71 -8.82
CA PRO A 17 -8.51 3.20 -10.10
C PRO A 17 -7.45 3.13 -11.22
N ASP A 18 -6.45 4.01 -11.19
CA ASP A 18 -5.33 4.01 -12.14
C ASP A 18 -4.30 2.89 -11.88
N GLY A 19 -4.54 2.06 -10.85
CA GLY A 19 -3.69 0.96 -10.43
C GLY A 19 -2.53 1.38 -9.53
N SER A 20 -2.40 2.68 -9.21
CA SER A 20 -1.45 3.15 -8.21
C SER A 20 -1.87 2.71 -6.80
N ILE A 21 -0.90 2.66 -5.89
CA ILE A 21 -1.12 2.23 -4.51
C ILE A 21 -0.51 3.28 -3.58
N ALA A 22 -1.22 3.63 -2.52
CA ALA A 22 -0.70 4.38 -1.39
C ALA A 22 -0.61 3.45 -0.18
N GLU A 23 0.59 3.29 0.36
CA GLU A 23 0.85 2.56 1.61
C GLU A 23 1.26 3.53 2.71
N MET A 24 0.69 3.38 3.90
CA MET A 24 1.05 4.21 5.03
C MET A 24 2.45 3.85 5.52
N VAL A 25 3.27 4.88 5.72
CA VAL A 25 4.59 4.76 6.33
C VAL A 25 4.64 5.56 7.63
N TYR A 26 5.37 5.05 8.61
CA TYR A 26 5.65 5.75 9.86
C TYR A 26 7.14 6.01 9.97
N MET A 27 7.52 7.26 10.21
CA MET A 27 8.91 7.70 10.34
C MET A 27 9.20 8.00 11.81
N PRO A 28 9.74 7.05 12.59
CA PRO A 28 9.89 7.22 14.04
C PRO A 28 10.80 8.40 14.41
N SER A 29 11.78 8.74 13.57
CA SER A 29 12.69 9.86 13.80
C SER A 29 12.03 11.24 13.73
N LYS A 30 10.88 11.34 13.03
CA LYS A 30 10.11 12.58 12.88
C LYS A 30 8.77 12.55 13.62
N ASP A 31 8.39 11.38 14.14
CA ASP A 31 7.05 11.09 14.64
C ASP A 31 5.94 11.47 13.65
N GLU A 32 6.15 11.15 12.37
CA GLU A 32 5.26 11.52 11.27
C GLU A 32 4.76 10.29 10.52
N THR A 33 3.51 10.38 10.06
CA THR A 33 2.88 9.39 9.20
C THR A 33 2.54 10.01 7.86
N SER A 34 2.80 9.29 6.77
CA SER A 34 2.53 9.74 5.41
C SER A 34 2.12 8.53 4.55
N PHE A 35 1.68 8.78 3.32
CA PHE A 35 1.52 7.73 2.34
C PHE A 35 2.73 7.68 1.40
N LEU A 36 3.31 6.50 1.25
CA LEU A 36 4.16 6.18 0.13
C LEU A 36 3.28 5.82 -1.07
N HIS A 37 3.17 6.75 -2.00
CA HIS A 37 2.49 6.54 -3.27
C HIS A 37 3.42 5.82 -4.24
N TYR A 38 3.00 4.70 -4.80
CA TYR A 38 3.72 4.00 -5.86
C TYR A 38 2.90 4.00 -7.16
N THR A 39 3.51 4.53 -8.22
CA THR A 39 2.95 4.57 -9.58
C THR A 39 4.03 4.20 -10.59
N LYS A 40 3.82 3.12 -11.34
CA LYS A 40 4.63 2.74 -12.52
C LYS A 40 6.16 2.82 -12.28
N GLY A 41 6.65 2.25 -11.18
CA GLY A 41 8.08 2.22 -10.86
C GLY A 41 8.64 3.47 -10.19
N LYS A 42 7.81 4.49 -9.96
CA LYS A 42 8.17 5.70 -9.21
C LYS A 42 7.39 5.75 -7.91
N TYR A 43 7.98 6.41 -6.92
CA TYR A 43 7.30 6.66 -5.66
C TYR A 43 7.45 8.10 -5.19
N LYS A 44 6.53 8.53 -4.34
CA LYS A 44 6.55 9.81 -3.64
C LYS A 44 5.85 9.71 -2.30
N LEU A 45 6.20 10.60 -1.38
CA LEU A 45 5.49 10.74 -0.11
C LEU A 45 4.38 11.77 -0.26
N GLU A 46 3.18 11.43 0.21
CA GLU A 46 2.01 12.29 0.15
C GLU A 46 1.29 12.26 1.50
N PRO A 47 1.03 13.43 2.12
CA PRO A 47 0.44 13.48 3.45
C PRO A 47 -1.04 13.10 3.46
N ASN A 48 -1.75 13.26 2.34
CA ASN A 48 -3.17 12.97 2.20
C ASN A 48 -3.59 12.96 0.72
N TYR A 49 -4.82 12.50 0.46
CA TYR A 49 -5.44 12.58 -0.87
C TYR A 49 -6.86 13.10 -0.81
N LEU A 50 -7.23 13.93 -1.77
CA LEU A 50 -8.62 14.24 -2.06
C LEU A 50 -9.25 13.03 -2.77
N LEU A 51 -10.29 12.46 -2.16
CA LEU A 51 -11.03 11.33 -2.72
C LEU A 51 -12.27 11.76 -3.49
N GLY A 52 -12.83 12.91 -3.15
CA GLY A 52 -14.02 13.42 -3.80
C GLY A 52 -14.54 14.69 -3.13
N GLU A 53 -15.41 15.36 -3.87
CA GLU A 53 -16.12 16.56 -3.44
C GLU A 53 -17.60 16.39 -3.78
N GLU A 54 -18.47 16.59 -2.79
CA GLU A 54 -19.92 16.48 -2.93
C GLU A 54 -20.54 17.82 -2.54
N THR A 55 -21.34 18.41 -3.42
CA THR A 55 -22.12 19.62 -3.09
C THR A 55 -23.57 19.23 -2.90
N ASN A 56 -24.17 19.58 -1.75
CA ASN A 56 -25.58 19.31 -1.50
C ASN A 56 -26.50 20.40 -2.10
N ALA A 57 -27.81 20.14 -2.12
CA ALA A 57 -28.81 21.06 -2.66
C ALA A 57 -28.87 22.43 -1.94
N LYS A 58 -28.24 22.57 -0.76
CA LYS A 58 -28.13 23.82 0.00
C LYS A 58 -26.83 24.57 -0.29
N GLY A 59 -26.00 24.09 -1.22
CA GLY A 59 -24.70 24.68 -1.57
C GLY A 59 -23.61 24.42 -0.53
N GLU A 60 -23.79 23.46 0.37
CA GLU A 60 -22.72 23.03 1.28
C GLU A 60 -21.81 22.05 0.55
N VAL A 61 -20.51 22.30 0.62
CA VAL A 61 -19.47 21.49 -0.02
C VAL A 61 -18.88 20.55 1.01
N LYS A 62 -18.87 19.26 0.69
CA LYS A 62 -18.28 18.20 1.51
C LYS A 62 -17.05 17.67 0.80
N ILE A 63 -15.89 17.82 1.43
CA ILE A 63 -14.60 17.37 0.92
C ILE A 63 -14.24 16.07 1.63
N ILE A 64 -13.97 15.01 0.86
CA ILE A 64 -13.61 13.69 1.40
C ILE A 64 -12.11 13.50 1.25
N MET A 65 -11.40 13.41 2.36
CA MET A 65 -9.95 13.27 2.39
C MET A 65 -9.55 11.89 2.90
N LEU A 66 -8.55 11.28 2.25
CA LEU A 66 -7.82 10.13 2.78
C LEU A 66 -6.64 10.65 3.61
N LYS A 67 -6.56 10.25 4.87
CA LYS A 67 -5.43 10.58 5.76
C LYS A 67 -4.81 9.31 6.35
N PRO A 68 -3.48 9.31 6.59
CA PRO A 68 -2.86 8.27 7.37
C PRO A 68 -3.36 8.33 8.81
N LEU A 69 -3.30 7.22 9.55
CA LEU A 69 -3.59 7.24 10.98
C LEU A 69 -2.64 8.22 11.68
N PRO A 70 -3.09 9.01 12.66
CA PRO A 70 -2.20 9.91 13.37
C PRO A 70 -1.07 9.14 14.07
N PRO A 71 0.16 9.69 14.11
CA PRO A 71 1.32 9.03 14.73
C PRO A 71 1.07 8.71 16.21
N PHE A 72 0.26 9.55 16.88
CA PHE A 72 -0.09 9.38 18.27
C PHE A 72 -1.21 8.37 18.54
N SER A 73 -1.76 7.71 17.52
CA SER A 73 -2.79 6.69 17.72
C SER A 73 -2.25 5.52 18.53
N ASP A 74 -3.07 4.99 19.44
CA ASP A 74 -2.67 3.87 20.32
C ASP A 74 -2.19 2.67 19.51
N MET A 75 -2.75 2.44 18.32
CA MET A 75 -2.34 1.36 17.42
C MET A 75 -0.87 1.45 16.98
N ILE A 76 -0.35 2.66 16.78
CA ILE A 76 1.05 2.89 16.41
C ILE A 76 1.92 2.86 17.66
N LYS A 77 1.51 3.54 18.73
CA LYS A 77 2.29 3.63 19.99
C LYS A 77 2.49 2.29 20.67
N THR A 78 1.48 1.43 20.67
CA THR A 78 1.55 0.09 21.29
C THR A 78 2.34 -0.91 20.44
N GLY A 79 2.72 -0.54 19.21
CA GLY A 79 3.33 -1.47 18.26
C GLY A 79 2.38 -2.55 17.74
N PHE A 80 1.08 -2.41 18.01
CA PHE A 80 0.04 -3.31 17.49
C PHE A 80 0.01 -3.30 15.96
N LEU A 81 0.21 -2.12 15.36
CA LEU A 81 0.34 -1.94 13.92
C LEU A 81 1.80 -1.68 13.55
N LYS A 82 2.47 -2.69 12.96
CA LYS A 82 3.80 -2.48 12.38
C LYS A 82 3.67 -1.87 10.99
N LEU A 83 4.11 -0.62 10.87
CA LEU A 83 4.14 0.11 9.62
C LEU A 83 5.55 0.10 9.01
N PRO A 84 5.66 0.09 7.68
CA PRO A 84 6.93 0.31 7.01
C PRO A 84 7.51 1.68 7.37
N SER A 85 8.83 1.76 7.51
CA SER A 85 9.54 3.03 7.71
C SER A 85 9.94 3.72 6.41
N GLY A 86 9.80 3.04 5.27
CA GLY A 86 10.15 3.53 3.95
C GLY A 86 10.33 2.39 2.94
N ILE A 87 10.85 2.72 1.76
CA ILE A 87 11.23 1.72 0.76
C ILE A 87 12.60 1.16 1.10
N THR A 88 12.75 -0.14 0.93
CA THR A 88 14.04 -0.83 0.98
C THR A 88 14.16 -1.73 -0.23
N GLU A 89 15.29 -1.68 -0.92
CA GLU A 89 15.60 -2.63 -1.98
C GLU A 89 15.88 -4.01 -1.37
N TYR A 90 15.24 -5.05 -1.88
CA TYR A 90 15.60 -6.41 -1.52
C TYR A 90 16.92 -6.76 -2.24
N LYS A 91 17.86 -7.40 -1.53
CA LYS A 91 19.18 -7.68 -2.09
C LYS A 91 19.21 -8.95 -2.92
N THR A 92 18.99 -10.10 -2.27
CA THR A 92 19.05 -11.43 -2.91
C THR A 92 17.79 -12.22 -2.61
N GLU A 93 17.47 -13.20 -3.45
CA GLU A 93 16.34 -14.10 -3.26
C GLU A 93 16.47 -14.88 -1.94
N SER A 94 17.68 -15.26 -1.55
CA SER A 94 17.95 -15.95 -0.29
C SER A 94 17.66 -15.07 0.93
N GLU A 95 18.03 -13.79 0.88
CA GLU A 95 17.70 -12.84 1.95
C GLU A 95 16.20 -12.57 2.03
N LEU A 96 15.55 -12.40 0.87
CA LEU A 96 14.10 -12.19 0.81
C LEU A 96 13.35 -13.40 1.38
N PHE A 97 13.73 -14.62 1.00
CA PHE A 97 13.17 -15.85 1.57
C PHE A 97 13.28 -15.88 3.10
N LYS A 98 14.48 -15.61 3.65
CA LYS A 98 14.71 -15.58 5.09
C LYS A 98 13.86 -14.51 5.79
N GLN A 99 13.70 -13.34 5.18
CA GLN A 99 12.86 -12.26 5.72
C GLN A 99 11.38 -12.63 5.74
N ILE A 100 10.86 -13.21 4.65
CA ILE A 100 9.48 -13.68 4.56
C ILE A 100 9.22 -14.78 5.59
N LYS A 101 10.09 -15.80 5.65
CA LYS A 101 9.97 -16.91 6.62
C LYS A 101 9.95 -16.37 8.05
N LYS A 102 10.91 -15.50 8.40
CA LYS A 102 10.97 -14.86 9.72
C LYS A 102 9.72 -14.04 10.02
N TYR A 103 9.15 -13.35 9.03
CA TYR A 103 7.91 -12.60 9.19
C TYR A 103 6.75 -13.55 9.52
N ILE A 104 6.60 -14.66 8.79
CA ILE A 104 5.56 -15.68 9.06
C ILE A 104 5.75 -16.25 10.47
N ASP A 105 6.97 -16.66 10.82
CA ASP A 105 7.32 -17.24 12.13
C ASP A 105 7.09 -16.27 13.30
N THR A 106 7.01 -14.95 13.03
CA THR A 106 6.71 -13.93 14.06
C THR A 106 5.24 -13.96 14.49
N TYR A 107 4.33 -14.38 13.60
CA TYR A 107 2.88 -14.30 13.85
C TYR A 107 2.20 -15.66 13.93
N VAL A 108 2.80 -16.70 13.37
CA VAL A 108 2.22 -18.04 13.30
C VAL A 108 3.27 -19.06 13.67
N VAL A 109 2.93 -19.97 14.58
CA VAL A 109 3.76 -21.12 14.91
C VAL A 109 3.44 -22.25 13.94
N LEU A 110 4.39 -22.57 13.06
CA LEU A 110 4.31 -23.67 12.09
C LEU A 110 5.50 -24.61 12.30
N PRO A 111 5.36 -25.92 11.99
CA PRO A 111 6.53 -26.77 11.80
C PRO A 111 7.45 -26.19 10.70
N ASP A 112 8.76 -26.39 10.82
CA ASP A 112 9.74 -25.70 9.97
C ASP A 112 9.53 -25.94 8.47
N ASP A 113 9.16 -27.18 8.09
CA ASP A 113 8.84 -27.55 6.71
C ASP A 113 7.65 -26.74 6.16
N PHE A 114 6.61 -26.53 6.98
CA PHE A 114 5.44 -25.75 6.59
C PHE A 114 5.75 -24.25 6.47
N SER A 115 6.55 -23.70 7.39
CA SER A 115 7.01 -22.31 7.30
C SER A 115 7.83 -22.07 6.03
N THR A 116 8.69 -23.04 5.68
CA THR A 116 9.47 -23.02 4.43
C THR A 116 8.56 -23.04 3.20
N ILE A 117 7.59 -23.95 3.14
CA ILE A 117 6.63 -24.03 2.02
C ILE A 117 5.82 -22.73 1.90
N ALA A 118 5.36 -22.17 3.02
CA ALA A 118 4.60 -20.93 3.04
C ALA A 118 5.42 -19.75 2.50
N ALA A 119 6.69 -19.62 2.90
CA ALA A 119 7.58 -18.58 2.39
C ALA A 119 7.82 -18.73 0.87
N VAL A 120 8.05 -19.95 0.38
CA VAL A 120 8.18 -20.22 -1.07
C VAL A 120 6.89 -19.87 -1.81
N TYR A 121 5.73 -20.24 -1.27
CA TYR A 121 4.44 -19.93 -1.86
C TYR A 121 4.23 -18.42 -2.03
N VAL A 122 4.58 -17.62 -1.01
CA VAL A 122 4.53 -16.15 -1.09
C VAL A 122 5.43 -15.61 -2.20
N MET A 123 6.66 -16.13 -2.33
CA MET A 123 7.55 -15.71 -3.43
C MET A 123 6.99 -16.07 -4.80
N MET A 124 6.38 -17.26 -4.93
CA MET A 124 5.82 -17.73 -6.20
C MET A 124 4.56 -16.97 -6.61
N SER A 125 3.73 -16.52 -5.66
CA SER A 125 2.55 -15.70 -5.98
C SER A 125 2.94 -14.37 -6.63
N TRP A 126 4.06 -13.78 -6.22
CA TRP A 126 4.58 -12.55 -6.84
C TRP A 126 5.09 -12.77 -8.27
N ILE A 127 5.75 -13.90 -8.53
CA ILE A 127 6.17 -14.29 -9.89
C ILE A 127 4.94 -14.50 -10.78
N HIS A 128 3.93 -15.18 -10.25
CA HIS A 128 2.67 -15.40 -10.95
C HIS A 128 2.00 -14.07 -11.35
N ASP A 129 1.87 -13.14 -10.41
CA ASP A 129 1.29 -11.81 -10.67
C ASP A 129 2.11 -11.01 -11.70
N HIS A 130 3.43 -11.11 -11.65
CA HIS A 130 4.31 -10.48 -12.63
C HIS A 130 4.10 -11.05 -14.04
N CYS A 131 4.04 -12.38 -14.17
CA CYS A 131 3.78 -13.07 -15.43
C CYS A 131 2.42 -12.69 -16.02
N LEU A 132 1.36 -12.67 -15.19
CA LEU A 132 0.03 -12.21 -15.62
C LEU A 132 0.06 -10.77 -16.14
N ARG A 133 0.78 -9.88 -15.45
CA ARG A 133 0.92 -8.47 -15.88
C ARG A 133 1.61 -8.36 -17.25
N ILE A 134 2.64 -9.16 -17.51
CA ILE A 134 3.33 -9.18 -18.81
C ILE A 134 2.39 -9.65 -19.92
N GLN A 135 1.64 -10.73 -19.69
CA GLN A 135 0.72 -11.28 -20.69
C GLN A 135 -0.38 -10.28 -21.07
N ASN A 136 -0.98 -9.62 -20.08
CA ASN A 136 -2.00 -8.60 -20.30
C ASN A 136 -1.48 -7.37 -21.07
N ASN A 137 -0.23 -6.99 -20.85
CA ASN A 137 0.37 -5.87 -21.59
C ASN A 137 0.64 -6.25 -23.07
N ARG A 138 0.99 -7.52 -23.33
CA ARG A 138 1.20 -8.05 -24.70
C ARG A 138 -0.09 -8.28 -25.49
N SER A 139 -1.21 -8.60 -24.83
CA SER A 139 -2.53 -8.67 -25.50
C SER A 139 -3.04 -7.27 -25.86
N SER A 140 -2.82 -6.27 -25.00
CA SER A 140 -3.22 -4.89 -25.28
C SER A 140 -2.45 -4.27 -26.46
N GLN A 141 -1.16 -4.62 -26.66
CA GLN A 141 -0.40 -4.13 -27.82
C GLN A 141 -0.73 -4.83 -29.15
N ARG A 142 -1.32 -6.03 -29.13
CA ARG A 142 -1.77 -6.69 -30.37
C ARG A 142 -3.03 -6.05 -30.96
N ASN A 143 -3.86 -5.40 -30.15
CA ASN A 143 -5.07 -4.71 -30.59
C ASN A 143 -4.81 -3.33 -31.24
N PHE A 144 -3.58 -2.82 -31.18
CA PHE A 144 -3.19 -1.53 -31.78
C PHE A 144 -2.48 -1.65 -33.14
N ARG A 145 -2.45 -2.85 -33.75
CA ARG A 145 -1.82 -3.08 -35.06
C ARG A 145 -2.79 -3.35 -36.22
N PHE A 146 -4.09 -3.21 -35.99
CA PHE A 146 -5.11 -3.27 -37.03
C PHE A 146 -6.10 -2.13 -36.82
N GLY A 147 -5.79 -0.97 -37.42
CA GLY A 147 -6.60 0.24 -37.47
C GLY A 147 -6.07 1.13 -38.56
#